data_AF-A0A2M7YYV0-F1
#
_entry.id   AF-A0A2M7YYV0-F1
#
_cell.length_a   1.000
_cell.length_b   1.000
_cell.length_c   1.000
_cell.angle_alpha   90.00
_cell.angle_beta   90.00
_cell.angle_gamma   90.00
#
_symmetry.space_group_name_H-M   'P 1'
#
loop_
_entity.id
_entity.type
_entity.pdbx_description
1 polymer ?
#
loop_
_entity_poly.entity_id
_entity_poly.type
_entity_poly.pdbx_seq_one_letter_code
_entity_poly.pdbx_strand_id
1 'polypeptide(L)'
;HVKDAMAIAKGPDASELKIWLDKWEAAPDQEGRIAIALDPIVAALVGRHEQRAAWSIYEKELEVIVDRERARYGAWYEIFPRSEGTVPGKGGTFKDCEQRLPTIRDMGFDVLYLTPIHPIGETNRKGRNNSLKAKPGEPGSPWAIGSRHGGHDAVEPALGTIKDFDHFQQAVRDHGMEIALDFAINATPDHPYVTQHPNWFKQRPDGTIKYAENPPKKYEDIYGFDFYTEAWQDIWQEMKRVFLFWIEHGVKIFRVDNPHTKPVVFWEWLIRDIQLEHPDVLFLAEAFTRPKMMRVLAKAGYTQSYTYFTWRNSKGEMTEYLTELTRTQMKDYFRPNFFVNTPDILPEILQQGGRPAFKFRLVLAATLSPAYGIYNSYELCENRAIPGTEEYQDSEKYEIRHWDWDRPGNIRDYITRINQIRRDNPALHEFTNLRFYQSDNDHILFYGKMNADHTNVLLFVINMDPYTVHEAHLRIPIEDCGIGEQDTYQMHELIQDYHHQIVGRDYTIRLDPNHEPAAIFAIRRWIRRESDFD
;
A
#
# COMPACT_ATOMS: atom_id res chain seq x y z
N HIS A 1 14.49 38.82 29.70
CA HIS A 1 14.60 37.48 29.09
C HIS A 1 15.50 36.52 29.85
N VAL A 2 16.83 36.69 29.92
CA VAL A 2 17.72 35.76 30.67
C VAL A 2 17.32 35.65 32.15
N LYS A 3 17.07 36.79 32.82
CA LYS A 3 16.62 36.81 34.22
C LYS A 3 15.25 36.14 34.40
N ASP A 4 14.32 36.36 33.47
CA ASP A 4 12.97 35.76 33.50
C ASP A 4 13.03 34.24 33.26
N ALA A 5 13.82 33.80 32.28
CA ALA A 5 14.09 32.40 31.99
C ALA A 5 14.75 31.71 33.19
N MET A 6 15.72 32.36 33.84
CA MET A 6 16.39 31.84 35.03
C MET A 6 15.43 31.69 36.22
N ALA A 7 14.40 32.53 36.33
CA ALA A 7 13.38 32.42 37.38
C ALA A 7 12.47 31.19 37.22
N ILE A 8 12.37 30.66 35.99
CA ILE A 8 11.55 29.48 35.64
C ILE A 8 12.41 28.22 35.58
N ALA A 9 13.64 28.35 35.07
CA ALA A 9 14.57 27.25 34.88
C ALA A 9 14.90 26.52 36.19
N LYS A 10 15.18 25.22 36.08
CA LYS A 10 15.62 24.38 37.20
C LYS A 10 16.87 23.59 36.82
N GLY A 11 17.68 23.22 37.81
CA GLY A 11 18.81 22.33 37.63
C GLY A 11 19.93 22.92 36.74
N PRO A 12 20.51 22.14 35.80
CA PRO A 12 21.65 22.57 34.99
C PRO A 12 21.38 23.84 34.19
N ASP A 13 20.19 23.99 33.60
CA ASP A 13 19.83 25.15 32.78
C ASP A 13 19.82 26.45 33.59
N ALA A 14 19.37 26.42 34.85
CA ALA A 14 19.40 27.59 35.73
C ALA A 14 20.83 28.00 36.09
N SER A 15 21.71 27.01 36.29
CA SER A 15 23.13 27.26 36.58
C SER A 15 23.84 27.85 35.36
N GLU A 16 23.55 27.32 34.18
CA GLU A 16 24.12 27.80 32.92
C GLU A 16 23.61 29.21 32.59
N LEU A 17 22.31 29.48 32.73
CA LEU A 17 21.74 30.84 32.57
C LEU A 17 22.38 31.85 33.53
N LYS A 18 22.71 31.45 34.75
CA LYS A 18 23.44 32.30 35.70
C LYS A 18 24.86 32.59 35.23
N ILE A 19 25.60 31.59 34.74
CA ILE A 19 26.95 31.78 34.17
C ILE A 19 26.90 32.77 33.00
N TRP A 20 25.92 32.63 32.10
CA TRP A 20 25.76 33.55 30.97
C TRP A 20 25.37 34.95 31.40
N LEU A 21 24.53 35.08 32.43
CA LEU A 21 24.19 36.36 33.01
C LEU A 21 25.42 37.04 33.64
N ASP A 22 26.21 36.30 34.41
CA ASP A 22 27.45 36.79 35.03
C ASP A 22 28.47 37.23 33.95
N LYS A 23 28.61 36.46 32.87
CA LYS A 23 29.44 36.84 31.70
C LYS A 23 28.95 38.14 31.06
N TRP A 24 27.64 38.29 30.90
CA TRP A 24 27.03 39.49 30.31
C TRP A 24 27.24 40.71 31.20
N GLU A 25 27.07 40.57 32.53
CA GLU A 25 27.27 41.65 33.50
C GLU A 25 28.76 42.08 33.56
N ALA A 26 29.69 41.13 33.42
CA ALA A 26 31.14 41.35 33.42
C ALA A 26 31.72 41.87 32.09
N ALA A 27 30.97 41.83 30.98
CA ALA A 27 31.47 42.29 29.68
C ALA A 27 31.78 43.81 29.70
N PRO A 28 32.98 44.22 29.20
CA PRO A 28 33.51 45.57 29.40
C PRO A 28 32.89 46.63 28.48
N ASP A 29 32.29 46.21 27.37
CA ASP A 29 31.70 47.08 26.36
C ASP A 29 30.33 46.56 25.88
N GLN A 30 29.66 47.38 25.08
CA GLN A 30 28.33 47.07 24.57
C GLN A 30 28.36 45.98 23.48
N GLU A 31 29.46 45.86 22.74
CA GLU A 31 29.59 44.88 21.66
C GLU A 31 29.68 43.45 22.22
N GLY A 32 30.49 43.23 23.26
CA GLY A 32 30.58 41.95 23.98
C GLY A 32 29.26 41.56 24.67
N ARG A 33 28.52 42.54 25.21
CA ARG A 33 27.17 42.30 25.76
C ARG A 33 26.18 41.87 24.69
N ILE A 34 26.24 42.48 23.50
CA ILE A 34 25.40 42.08 22.36
C ILE A 34 25.79 40.69 21.87
N ALA A 35 27.08 40.39 21.72
CA ALA A 35 27.56 39.07 21.30
C ALA A 35 27.09 37.96 22.25
N ILE A 36 27.17 38.17 23.56
CA ILE A 36 26.66 37.22 24.56
C ILE A 36 25.14 37.08 24.49
N ALA A 37 24.41 38.20 24.34
CA ALA A 37 22.95 38.18 24.26
C ALA A 37 22.42 37.50 22.99
N LEU A 38 23.20 37.51 21.90
CA LEU A 38 22.89 36.87 20.63
C LEU A 38 23.52 35.47 20.48
N ASP A 39 24.21 34.97 21.51
CA ASP A 39 24.83 33.66 21.47
C ASP A 39 23.75 32.57 21.29
N PRO A 40 23.90 31.64 20.33
CA PRO A 40 22.91 30.59 20.07
C PRO A 40 22.60 29.71 21.29
N ILE A 41 23.57 29.51 22.19
CA ILE A 41 23.39 28.74 23.42
C ILE A 41 22.47 29.50 24.39
N VAL A 42 22.68 30.81 24.54
CA VAL A 42 21.82 31.68 25.36
C VAL A 42 20.41 31.74 24.78
N ALA A 43 20.29 31.89 23.45
CA ALA A 43 18.99 31.89 22.78
C ALA A 43 18.23 30.57 23.01
N ALA A 44 18.90 29.42 22.90
CA ALA A 44 18.30 28.12 23.16
C ALA A 44 17.89 27.95 24.64
N LEU A 45 18.74 28.36 25.58
CA LEU A 45 18.44 28.31 27.02
C LEU A 45 17.26 29.19 27.40
N VAL A 46 17.23 30.44 26.92
CA VAL A 46 16.11 31.35 27.14
C VAL A 46 14.84 30.81 26.50
N GLY A 47 14.90 30.31 25.26
CA GLY A 47 13.73 29.77 24.55
C GLY A 47 13.09 28.55 25.24
N ARG A 48 13.87 27.75 25.99
CA ARG A 48 13.33 26.64 26.80
C ARG A 48 12.52 27.10 28.01
N HIS A 49 12.84 28.27 28.57
CA HIS A 49 12.31 28.72 29.87
C HIS A 49 11.62 30.09 29.79
N GLU A 50 11.38 30.63 28.61
CA GLU A 50 10.74 31.92 28.43
C GLU A 50 9.31 31.92 28.99
N GLN A 51 8.93 33.00 29.66
CA GLN A 51 7.54 33.20 30.08
C GLN A 51 6.70 33.62 28.87
N ARG A 52 5.91 32.70 28.32
CA ARG A 52 4.97 32.98 27.23
C ARG A 52 3.70 33.64 27.78
N ALA A 53 3.75 34.96 27.98
CA ALA A 53 2.68 35.73 28.64
C ALA A 53 1.35 35.83 27.84
N ALA A 54 1.38 35.60 26.52
CA ALA A 54 0.22 35.71 25.63
C ALA A 54 -0.04 34.41 24.86
N TRP A 55 -0.05 33.27 25.56
CA TRP A 55 -0.45 32.01 24.91
C TRP A 55 -1.96 32.00 24.70
N SER A 56 -2.37 31.54 23.52
CA SER A 56 -3.74 31.18 23.19
C SER A 56 -3.75 29.69 22.85
N ILE A 57 -4.65 28.93 23.45
CA ILE A 57 -4.90 27.54 23.05
C ILE A 57 -5.88 27.55 21.88
N TYR A 58 -5.62 26.73 20.88
CA TYR A 58 -6.62 26.43 19.87
C TYR A 58 -7.78 25.70 20.54
N GLU A 59 -9.00 26.20 20.38
CA GLU A 59 -10.17 25.73 21.15
C GLU A 59 -10.52 24.25 20.92
N LYS A 60 -10.01 23.63 19.85
CA LYS A 60 -10.28 22.23 19.50
C LYS A 60 -9.05 21.37 19.77
N GLU A 61 -9.27 20.27 20.48
CA GLU A 61 -8.31 19.18 20.52
C GLU A 61 -8.32 18.45 19.16
N LEU A 62 -7.13 18.24 18.58
CA LEU A 62 -6.96 17.53 17.31
C LEU A 62 -6.43 16.13 17.60
N GLU A 63 -7.17 15.11 17.17
CA GLU A 63 -6.78 13.71 17.32
C GLU A 63 -5.80 13.29 16.20
N VAL A 64 -4.78 12.50 16.56
CA VAL A 64 -3.87 11.85 15.61
C VAL A 64 -3.87 10.35 15.91
N ILE A 65 -4.28 9.54 14.93
CA ILE A 65 -4.27 8.07 15.03
C ILE A 65 -2.92 7.55 14.53
N VAL A 66 -2.20 6.82 15.38
CA VAL A 66 -0.91 6.22 15.06
C VAL A 66 -1.08 4.70 14.97
N ASP A 67 -1.21 4.20 13.75
CA ASP A 67 -1.23 2.76 13.46
C ASP A 67 0.19 2.16 13.53
N ARG A 68 0.26 0.82 13.62
CA ARG A 68 1.51 0.06 13.43
C ARG A 68 2.10 0.25 12.03
N GLU A 69 3.40 0.00 11.86
CA GLU A 69 4.14 0.29 10.62
C GLU A 69 3.52 -0.30 9.34
N ARG A 70 2.93 -1.51 9.42
CA ARG A 70 2.27 -2.18 8.28
C ARG A 70 1.15 -1.35 7.63
N ALA A 71 0.54 -0.43 8.38
CA ALA A 71 -0.42 0.53 7.87
C ALA A 71 0.17 1.42 6.76
N ARG A 72 1.48 1.70 6.83
CA ARG A 72 2.21 2.51 5.85
C ARG A 72 3.02 1.66 4.90
N TYR A 73 3.79 0.70 5.39
CA TYR A 73 4.81 -0.02 4.61
C TYR A 73 4.53 -1.52 4.52
N GLY A 74 4.55 -2.06 3.30
CA GLY A 74 4.49 -3.50 3.06
C GLY A 74 4.30 -3.92 1.62
N ALA A 75 4.80 -5.10 1.28
CA ALA A 75 4.57 -5.74 -0.01
C ALA A 75 3.45 -6.78 0.10
N TRP A 76 2.45 -6.69 -0.78
CA TRP A 76 1.25 -7.53 -0.78
C TRP A 76 1.27 -8.52 -1.95
N TYR A 77 0.89 -9.77 -1.69
CA TYR A 77 0.75 -10.81 -2.71
C TYR A 77 -0.66 -11.41 -2.61
N GLU A 78 -1.46 -11.25 -3.67
CA GLU A 78 -2.83 -11.76 -3.73
C GLU A 78 -2.89 -13.14 -4.39
N ILE A 79 -3.59 -14.08 -3.76
CA ILE A 79 -3.80 -15.45 -4.27
C ILE A 79 -5.27 -15.86 -4.24
N PHE A 80 -5.59 -16.81 -5.11
CA PHE A 80 -6.80 -17.62 -5.03
C PHE A 80 -6.42 -18.96 -4.38
N PRO A 81 -6.82 -19.24 -3.13
CA PRO A 81 -6.46 -20.50 -2.46
C PRO A 81 -6.77 -21.76 -3.28
N ARG A 82 -7.91 -21.73 -4.00
CA ARG A 82 -8.34 -22.84 -4.87
C ARG A 82 -7.44 -23.10 -6.08
N SER A 83 -6.51 -22.22 -6.40
CA SER A 83 -5.57 -22.35 -7.53
C SER A 83 -4.15 -22.70 -7.10
N GLU A 84 -3.87 -22.77 -5.80
CA GLU A 84 -2.54 -23.11 -5.30
C GLU A 84 -2.27 -24.64 -5.28
N GLY A 85 -3.26 -25.44 -5.68
CA GLY A 85 -3.13 -26.89 -5.84
C GLY A 85 -2.30 -27.29 -7.05
N THR A 86 -1.64 -28.44 -6.97
CA THR A 86 -0.76 -28.96 -8.04
C THR A 86 -1.40 -30.05 -8.90
N VAL A 87 -2.58 -30.55 -8.51
CA VAL A 87 -3.27 -31.63 -9.22
C VAL A 87 -4.22 -31.07 -10.28
N PRO A 88 -3.98 -31.29 -11.58
CA PRO A 88 -4.82 -30.74 -12.64
C PRO A 88 -6.29 -31.11 -12.48
N GLY A 89 -7.17 -30.12 -12.59
CA GLY A 89 -8.62 -30.30 -12.52
C GLY A 89 -9.18 -30.47 -11.11
N LYS A 90 -8.36 -30.24 -10.07
CA LYS A 90 -8.80 -30.16 -8.68
C LYS A 90 -8.46 -28.80 -8.08
N GLY A 91 -9.37 -28.27 -7.27
CA GLY A 91 -9.08 -27.09 -6.46
C GLY A 91 -8.02 -27.38 -5.41
N GLY A 92 -7.22 -26.37 -5.09
CA GLY A 92 -6.31 -26.36 -3.95
C GLY A 92 -7.03 -26.23 -2.62
N THR A 93 -6.33 -26.59 -1.56
CA THR A 93 -6.72 -26.49 -0.15
C THR A 93 -5.81 -25.51 0.60
N PHE A 94 -6.13 -25.18 1.85
CA PHE A 94 -5.21 -24.40 2.69
C PHE A 94 -3.82 -25.06 2.82
N LYS A 95 -3.76 -26.39 2.84
CA LYS A 95 -2.51 -27.14 2.86
C LYS A 95 -1.70 -27.00 1.56
N ASP A 96 -2.36 -26.78 0.43
CA ASP A 96 -1.66 -26.48 -0.83
C ASP A 96 -1.11 -25.04 -0.80
N CYS A 97 -1.86 -24.10 -0.23
CA CYS A 97 -1.37 -22.74 0.00
C CYS A 97 -0.11 -22.70 0.89
N GLU A 98 -0.03 -23.54 1.92
CA GLU A 98 1.17 -23.66 2.77
C GLU A 98 2.45 -23.94 1.97
N GLN A 99 2.35 -24.77 0.91
CA GLN A 99 3.50 -25.12 0.07
C GLN A 99 4.03 -23.92 -0.74
N ARG A 100 3.21 -22.89 -0.94
CA ARG A 100 3.58 -21.67 -1.68
C ARG A 100 4.25 -20.63 -0.80
N LEU A 101 4.06 -20.69 0.52
CA LEU A 101 4.55 -19.69 1.46
C LEU A 101 6.06 -19.45 1.38
N PRO A 102 6.93 -20.48 1.26
CA PRO A 102 8.37 -20.24 1.13
C PRO A 102 8.71 -19.38 -0.08
N THR A 103 8.10 -19.65 -1.24
CA THR A 103 8.34 -18.87 -2.46
C THR A 103 7.87 -17.43 -2.34
N ILE A 104 6.69 -17.21 -1.73
CA ILE A 104 6.13 -15.86 -1.53
C ILE A 104 6.98 -15.07 -0.54
N ARG A 105 7.41 -15.70 0.57
CA ARG A 105 8.35 -15.13 1.54
C ARG A 105 9.67 -14.75 0.89
N ASP A 106 10.24 -15.64 0.08
CA ASP A 106 11.54 -15.44 -0.56
C ASP A 106 11.52 -14.31 -1.59
N MET A 107 10.37 -14.08 -2.25
CA MET A 107 10.14 -12.88 -3.06
C MET A 107 10.05 -11.59 -2.23
N GLY A 108 10.03 -11.68 -0.89
CA GLY A 108 10.06 -10.53 0.01
C GLY A 108 8.69 -9.91 0.29
N PHE A 109 7.60 -10.65 0.10
CA PHE A 109 6.27 -10.20 0.48
C PHE A 109 6.06 -10.29 1.99
N ASP A 110 5.20 -9.42 2.50
CA ASP A 110 4.88 -9.34 3.92
C ASP A 110 3.39 -9.59 4.22
N VAL A 111 2.52 -9.41 3.24
CA VAL A 111 1.07 -9.62 3.37
C VAL A 111 0.60 -10.60 2.30
N LEU A 112 -0.02 -11.69 2.73
CA LEU A 112 -0.70 -12.63 1.86
C LEU A 112 -2.19 -12.28 1.82
N TYR A 113 -2.64 -11.72 0.72
CA TYR A 113 -4.04 -11.35 0.52
C TYR A 113 -4.80 -12.53 -0.11
N LEU A 114 -5.82 -13.01 0.58
CA LEU A 114 -6.69 -14.08 0.09
C LEU A 114 -7.98 -13.48 -0.48
N THR A 115 -8.35 -13.89 -1.69
CA THR A 115 -9.73 -13.77 -2.17
C THR A 115 -10.70 -14.44 -1.18
N PRO A 116 -12.03 -14.14 -1.23
CA PRO A 116 -12.98 -14.75 -0.29
C PRO A 116 -12.83 -16.27 -0.17
N ILE A 117 -12.78 -16.77 1.07
CA ILE A 117 -12.58 -18.19 1.40
C ILE A 117 -13.87 -18.88 1.84
N HIS A 118 -15.01 -18.24 1.61
CA HIS A 118 -16.32 -18.66 2.10
C HIS A 118 -17.03 -19.57 1.08
N PRO A 119 -18.04 -20.33 1.51
CA PRO A 119 -18.83 -21.15 0.61
C PRO A 119 -19.41 -20.35 -0.57
N ILE A 120 -19.31 -20.90 -1.78
CA ILE A 120 -19.76 -20.21 -3.01
C ILE A 120 -21.17 -20.65 -3.43
N GLY A 121 -22.02 -19.68 -3.80
CA GLY A 121 -23.40 -19.92 -4.24
C GLY A 121 -23.52 -20.83 -5.46
N GLU A 122 -24.64 -21.55 -5.57
CA GLU A 122 -24.96 -22.47 -6.66
C GLU A 122 -25.96 -21.85 -7.64
N THR A 123 -26.92 -21.06 -7.14
CA THR A 123 -27.92 -20.34 -7.90
C THR A 123 -27.29 -19.17 -8.66
N ASN A 124 -27.59 -19.07 -9.96
CA ASN A 124 -27.03 -18.07 -10.88
C ASN A 124 -25.49 -18.02 -10.91
N ARG A 125 -24.82 -19.10 -10.50
CA ARG A 125 -23.36 -19.20 -10.51
C ARG A 125 -22.80 -18.84 -11.89
N LYS A 126 -21.85 -17.92 -11.90
CA LYS A 126 -21.10 -17.55 -13.11
C LYS A 126 -20.15 -18.67 -13.52
N GLY A 127 -20.12 -18.95 -14.82
CA GLY A 127 -19.21 -19.89 -15.44
C GLY A 127 -17.93 -19.23 -15.94
N ARG A 128 -17.06 -20.04 -16.56
CA ARG A 128 -15.79 -19.58 -17.14
C ARG A 128 -15.96 -18.34 -18.03
N ASN A 129 -14.98 -17.44 -18.01
CA ASN A 129 -15.01 -16.16 -18.75
C ASN A 129 -16.27 -15.33 -18.49
N ASN A 130 -16.72 -15.28 -17.22
CA ASN A 130 -17.88 -14.49 -16.79
C ASN A 130 -19.19 -14.89 -17.52
N SER A 131 -19.32 -16.17 -17.89
CA SER A 131 -20.56 -16.71 -18.49
C SER A 131 -21.70 -16.62 -17.48
N LEU A 132 -22.89 -16.18 -17.92
CA LEU A 132 -24.09 -16.13 -17.08
C LEU A 132 -24.62 -17.50 -16.66
N LYS A 133 -24.09 -18.58 -17.25
CA LYS A 133 -24.46 -19.96 -16.91
C LYS A 133 -23.19 -20.78 -16.69
N ALA A 134 -23.01 -21.25 -15.45
CA ALA A 134 -21.98 -22.23 -15.12
C ALA A 134 -22.31 -23.61 -15.68
N LYS A 135 -21.27 -24.32 -16.13
CA LYS A 135 -21.33 -25.77 -16.42
C LYS A 135 -21.13 -26.57 -15.13
N PRO A 136 -21.59 -27.85 -15.07
CA PRO A 136 -21.30 -28.72 -13.94
C PRO A 136 -19.80 -28.78 -13.65
N GLY A 137 -19.43 -28.55 -12.39
CA GLY A 137 -18.04 -28.55 -11.92
C GLY A 137 -17.31 -27.20 -12.02
N GLU A 138 -17.90 -26.17 -12.64
CA GLU A 138 -17.27 -24.84 -12.63
C GLU A 138 -17.39 -24.19 -11.23
N PRO A 139 -16.29 -23.59 -10.73
CA PRO A 139 -16.20 -23.22 -9.32
C PRO A 139 -16.95 -21.93 -8.96
N GLY A 140 -17.31 -21.10 -9.95
CA GLY A 140 -17.96 -19.81 -9.70
C GLY A 140 -17.00 -18.72 -9.20
N SER A 141 -17.56 -17.56 -8.86
CA SER A 141 -16.83 -16.43 -8.28
C SER A 141 -16.67 -16.60 -6.76
N PRO A 142 -15.46 -16.45 -6.18
CA PRO A 142 -15.31 -16.41 -4.71
C PRO A 142 -16.13 -15.29 -4.05
N TRP A 143 -16.33 -14.17 -4.74
CA TRP A 143 -17.15 -13.06 -4.25
C TRP A 143 -18.65 -13.34 -4.27
N ALA A 144 -19.09 -14.47 -4.82
CA ALA A 144 -20.47 -14.95 -4.70
C ALA A 144 -20.62 -15.75 -3.39
N ILE A 145 -20.59 -15.02 -2.28
CA ILE A 145 -20.55 -15.58 -0.92
C ILE A 145 -21.91 -16.11 -0.49
N GLY A 146 -21.93 -17.33 0.04
CA GLY A 146 -23.07 -17.95 0.68
C GLY A 146 -23.55 -19.18 -0.07
N SER A 147 -23.74 -20.28 0.66
CA SER A 147 -24.48 -21.44 0.17
C SER A 147 -25.13 -22.18 1.33
N ARG A 148 -25.69 -23.36 1.06
CA ARG A 148 -26.13 -24.29 2.11
C ARG A 148 -25.03 -24.67 3.13
N HIS A 149 -23.76 -24.43 2.81
CA HIS A 149 -22.62 -24.75 3.65
C HIS A 149 -22.20 -23.61 4.60
N GLY A 150 -22.79 -22.41 4.48
CA GLY A 150 -22.52 -21.27 5.37
C GLY A 150 -22.41 -19.94 4.64
N GLY A 151 -22.11 -18.88 5.41
CA GLY A 151 -21.96 -17.50 4.95
C GLY A 151 -20.56 -16.93 5.24
N HIS A 152 -20.50 -15.65 5.60
CA HIS A 152 -19.24 -14.91 5.84
C HIS A 152 -18.39 -15.40 7.02
N ASP A 153 -18.93 -16.23 7.91
CA ASP A 153 -18.21 -16.84 9.04
C ASP A 153 -17.93 -18.34 8.82
N ALA A 154 -18.06 -18.81 7.58
CA ALA A 154 -17.76 -20.18 7.19
C ALA A 154 -16.57 -20.24 6.22
N VAL A 155 -15.96 -21.42 6.17
CA VAL A 155 -14.91 -21.79 5.20
C VAL A 155 -15.53 -22.63 4.10
N GLU A 156 -15.18 -22.36 2.84
CA GLU A 156 -15.52 -23.18 1.67
C GLU A 156 -15.05 -24.62 1.89
N PRO A 157 -15.96 -25.61 1.92
CA PRO A 157 -15.60 -27.01 2.19
C PRO A 157 -14.50 -27.57 1.30
N ALA A 158 -14.36 -27.09 0.06
CA ALA A 158 -13.29 -27.51 -0.83
C ALA A 158 -11.88 -27.02 -0.38
N LEU A 159 -11.79 -25.95 0.40
CA LEU A 159 -10.52 -25.43 0.94
C LEU A 159 -10.10 -26.15 2.24
N GLY A 160 -11.06 -26.65 3.00
CA GLY A 160 -10.84 -27.34 4.28
C GLY A 160 -11.86 -26.93 5.34
N THR A 161 -11.42 -26.94 6.60
CA THR A 161 -12.19 -26.53 7.78
C THR A 161 -11.63 -25.26 8.42
N ILE A 162 -12.33 -24.69 9.39
CA ILE A 162 -11.81 -23.56 10.17
C ILE A 162 -10.50 -23.91 10.91
N LYS A 163 -10.32 -25.18 11.32
CA LYS A 163 -9.06 -25.63 11.95
C LYS A 163 -7.90 -25.66 10.96
N ASP A 164 -8.19 -26.00 9.70
CA ASP A 164 -7.19 -25.95 8.63
C ASP A 164 -6.83 -24.50 8.30
N PHE A 165 -7.80 -23.58 8.37
CA PHE A 165 -7.53 -22.14 8.30
C PHE A 165 -6.65 -21.67 9.47
N ASP A 166 -6.93 -22.05 10.71
CA ASP A 166 -6.11 -21.70 11.87
C ASP A 166 -4.66 -22.20 11.72
N HIS A 167 -4.49 -23.42 11.21
CA HIS A 167 -3.18 -23.98 10.92
C HIS A 167 -2.44 -23.17 9.84
N PHE A 168 -3.13 -22.85 8.74
CA PHE A 168 -2.58 -22.04 7.67
C PHE A 168 -2.22 -20.62 8.13
N GLN A 169 -3.08 -19.99 8.93
CA GLN A 169 -2.83 -18.68 9.52
C GLN A 169 -1.58 -18.71 10.41
N GLN A 170 -1.38 -19.79 11.20
CA GLN A 170 -0.13 -19.94 11.95
C GLN A 170 1.08 -20.12 11.02
N ALA A 171 0.98 -20.94 9.97
CA ALA A 171 2.05 -21.15 9.00
C ALA A 171 2.46 -19.85 8.27
N VAL A 172 1.49 -18.99 7.94
CA VAL A 172 1.76 -17.65 7.36
C VAL A 172 2.56 -16.78 8.34
N ARG A 173 2.22 -16.79 9.63
CA ARG A 173 2.97 -16.06 10.68
C ARG A 173 4.37 -16.61 10.89
N ASP A 174 4.54 -17.93 10.87
CA ASP A 174 5.85 -18.57 11.00
C ASP A 174 6.80 -18.22 9.83
N HIS A 175 6.24 -17.79 8.69
CA HIS A 175 6.97 -17.23 7.56
C HIS A 175 7.11 -15.70 7.58
N GLY A 176 6.74 -15.04 8.69
CA GLY A 176 6.89 -13.59 8.87
C GLY A 176 5.92 -12.75 8.06
N MET A 177 4.82 -13.36 7.57
CA MET A 177 3.79 -12.69 6.81
C MET A 177 2.48 -12.57 7.62
N GLU A 178 1.57 -11.73 7.15
CA GLU A 178 0.22 -11.57 7.71
C GLU A 178 -0.84 -11.91 6.64
N ILE A 179 -1.93 -12.55 7.04
CA ILE A 179 -3.09 -12.71 6.15
C ILE A 179 -3.87 -11.40 6.10
N ALA A 180 -4.16 -10.94 4.88
CA ALA A 180 -5.26 -10.03 4.61
C ALA A 180 -6.43 -10.80 4.01
N LEU A 181 -7.61 -10.69 4.62
CA LEU A 181 -8.81 -11.38 4.14
C LEU A 181 -9.69 -10.42 3.33
N ASP A 182 -10.17 -10.85 2.16
CA ASP A 182 -11.22 -10.12 1.44
C ASP A 182 -12.50 -10.08 2.27
N PHE A 183 -13.11 -8.90 2.37
CA PHE A 183 -14.40 -8.71 3.00
C PHE A 183 -15.39 -8.06 2.04
N ALA A 184 -16.27 -8.89 1.46
CA ALA A 184 -17.32 -8.46 0.56
C ALA A 184 -18.70 -8.57 1.21
N ILE A 185 -19.30 -7.41 1.51
CA ILE A 185 -20.68 -7.32 2.01
C ILE A 185 -21.65 -7.45 0.84
N ASN A 186 -21.92 -8.70 0.48
CA ASN A 186 -22.92 -9.15 -0.48
C ASN A 186 -23.43 -10.55 -0.05
N ALA A 187 -24.44 -11.07 -0.72
CA ALA A 187 -24.95 -12.41 -0.46
C ALA A 187 -25.44 -13.04 -1.76
N THR A 188 -25.18 -14.32 -1.97
CA THR A 188 -25.84 -15.10 -3.05
C THR A 188 -27.31 -15.33 -2.72
N PRO A 189 -28.11 -15.78 -3.71
CA PRO A 189 -29.48 -16.26 -3.44
C PRO A 189 -29.54 -17.43 -2.44
N ASP A 190 -28.46 -18.20 -2.32
CA ASP A 190 -28.36 -19.38 -1.45
C ASP A 190 -27.79 -19.04 -0.06
N HIS A 191 -27.41 -17.79 0.19
CA HIS A 191 -26.84 -17.37 1.46
C HIS A 191 -27.87 -17.50 2.60
N PRO A 192 -27.51 -18.04 3.78
CA PRO A 192 -28.44 -18.22 4.90
C PRO A 192 -29.26 -16.97 5.25
N TYR A 193 -28.63 -15.80 5.29
CA TYR A 193 -29.30 -14.52 5.53
C TYR A 193 -30.45 -14.19 4.58
N VAL A 194 -30.45 -14.65 3.32
CA VAL A 194 -31.56 -14.36 2.39
C VAL A 194 -32.86 -14.98 2.91
N THR A 195 -32.77 -16.15 3.53
CA THR A 195 -33.93 -16.84 4.13
C THR A 195 -34.20 -16.45 5.58
N GLN A 196 -33.14 -16.24 6.36
CA GLN A 196 -33.23 -15.93 7.80
C GLN A 196 -33.58 -14.46 8.07
N HIS A 197 -33.12 -13.56 7.20
CA HIS A 197 -33.26 -12.11 7.34
C HIS A 197 -33.72 -11.46 6.03
N PRO A 198 -34.91 -11.81 5.51
CA PRO A 198 -35.39 -11.29 4.23
C PRO A 198 -35.58 -9.76 4.21
N ASN A 199 -35.71 -9.12 5.37
CA ASN A 199 -35.80 -7.67 5.56
C ASN A 199 -34.45 -6.93 5.45
N TRP A 200 -33.33 -7.64 5.35
CA TRP A 200 -32.01 -7.06 5.07
C TRP A 200 -31.77 -6.79 3.59
N PHE A 201 -32.69 -7.20 2.72
CA PHE A 201 -32.58 -7.05 1.27
C PHE A 201 -33.77 -6.29 0.71
N LYS A 202 -33.51 -5.49 -0.33
CA LYS A 202 -34.57 -4.74 -1.00
C LYS A 202 -35.38 -5.65 -1.92
N GLN A 203 -36.56 -6.04 -1.47
CA GLN A 203 -37.51 -6.80 -2.28
C GLN A 203 -38.28 -5.89 -3.24
N ARG A 204 -38.48 -6.38 -4.46
CA ARG A 204 -39.38 -5.79 -5.44
C ARG A 204 -40.85 -6.13 -5.08
N PRO A 205 -41.83 -5.44 -5.68
CA PRO A 205 -43.25 -5.73 -5.44
C PRO A 205 -43.67 -7.18 -5.77
N ASP A 206 -42.92 -7.87 -6.62
CA ASP A 206 -43.15 -9.28 -6.97
C ASP A 206 -42.46 -10.28 -6.01
N GLY A 207 -41.82 -9.78 -4.94
CA GLY A 207 -41.07 -10.57 -3.96
C GLY A 207 -39.64 -10.93 -4.37
N THR A 208 -39.21 -10.58 -5.59
CA THR A 208 -37.83 -10.87 -6.04
C THR A 208 -36.83 -9.85 -5.54
N ILE A 209 -35.56 -10.24 -5.40
CA ILE A 209 -34.45 -9.33 -5.04
C ILE A 209 -33.66 -9.01 -6.32
N LYS A 210 -33.38 -7.72 -6.56
CA LYS A 210 -32.54 -7.32 -7.70
C LYS A 210 -31.08 -7.68 -7.40
N TYR A 211 -30.39 -8.26 -8.38
CA TYR A 211 -28.95 -8.48 -8.31
C TYR A 211 -28.14 -7.19 -8.18
N ALA A 212 -26.93 -7.28 -7.65
CA ALA A 212 -26.05 -6.12 -7.45
C ALA A 212 -25.46 -5.62 -8.79
N GLU A 213 -25.18 -4.32 -8.86
CA GLU A 213 -24.59 -3.67 -10.03
C GLU A 213 -23.55 -2.64 -9.59
N ASN A 214 -22.46 -2.53 -10.34
CA ASN A 214 -21.55 -1.39 -10.30
C ASN A 214 -21.34 -0.91 -11.74
N PRO A 215 -22.25 -0.06 -12.27
CA PRO A 215 -22.33 0.21 -13.70
C PRO A 215 -20.97 0.59 -14.32
N PRO A 216 -20.59 -0.02 -15.46
CA PRO A 216 -21.41 -0.89 -16.31
C PRO A 216 -21.47 -2.37 -15.88
N LYS A 217 -20.74 -2.80 -14.84
CA LYS A 217 -20.69 -4.20 -14.38
C LYS A 217 -22.00 -4.63 -13.71
N LYS A 218 -22.42 -5.87 -14.01
CA LYS A 218 -23.57 -6.56 -13.41
C LYS A 218 -23.10 -7.83 -12.71
N TYR A 219 -23.69 -8.10 -11.56
CA TYR A 219 -23.35 -9.23 -10.71
C TYR A 219 -24.59 -10.07 -10.42
N GLU A 220 -25.03 -10.81 -11.44
CA GLU A 220 -26.26 -11.61 -11.43
C GLU A 220 -26.26 -12.75 -10.39
N ASP A 221 -25.09 -13.08 -9.86
CA ASP A 221 -24.81 -14.10 -8.84
C ASP A 221 -24.94 -13.59 -7.40
N ILE A 222 -25.12 -12.29 -7.16
CA ILE A 222 -25.18 -11.70 -5.82
C ILE A 222 -26.26 -10.63 -5.64
N TYR A 223 -26.68 -10.46 -4.38
CA TYR A 223 -27.55 -9.42 -3.86
C TYR A 223 -26.77 -8.44 -2.97
N GLY A 224 -27.22 -7.18 -2.94
CA GLY A 224 -26.73 -6.16 -2.02
C GLY A 224 -27.63 -6.07 -0.78
N PHE A 225 -27.01 -5.85 0.38
CA PHE A 225 -27.72 -5.53 1.62
C PHE A 225 -28.33 -4.12 1.55
N ASP A 226 -29.55 -3.97 2.07
CA ASP A 226 -30.24 -2.69 2.17
C ASP A 226 -29.94 -2.03 3.52
N PHE A 227 -28.90 -1.21 3.54
CA PHE A 227 -28.50 -0.44 4.72
C PHE A 227 -29.49 0.68 5.12
N TYR A 228 -30.60 0.84 4.38
CA TYR A 228 -31.64 1.84 4.64
C TYR A 228 -32.96 1.23 5.13
N THR A 229 -32.96 -0.07 5.40
CA THR A 229 -34.09 -0.78 6.02
C THR A 229 -34.23 -0.42 7.51
N GLU A 230 -35.37 -0.73 8.13
CA GLU A 230 -35.59 -0.53 9.57
C GLU A 230 -34.67 -1.40 10.44
N ALA A 231 -34.16 -2.51 9.90
CA ALA A 231 -33.22 -3.42 10.54
C ALA A 231 -31.74 -3.09 10.28
N TRP A 232 -31.42 -1.83 9.91
CA TRP A 232 -30.04 -1.44 9.60
C TRP A 232 -29.07 -1.68 10.76
N GLN A 233 -29.51 -1.51 12.02
CA GLN A 233 -28.67 -1.79 13.19
C GLN A 233 -28.26 -3.25 13.26
N ASP A 234 -29.18 -4.17 12.94
CA ASP A 234 -28.90 -5.61 12.97
C ASP A 234 -27.84 -5.97 11.92
N ILE A 235 -27.93 -5.37 10.72
CA ILE A 235 -26.90 -5.51 9.68
C ILE A 235 -25.55 -5.02 10.20
N TRP A 236 -25.50 -3.85 10.83
CA TRP A 236 -24.24 -3.27 11.32
C TRP A 236 -23.60 -4.15 12.40
N GLN A 237 -24.39 -4.61 13.36
CA GLN A 237 -23.91 -5.49 14.43
C GLN A 237 -23.48 -6.86 13.89
N GLU A 238 -24.20 -7.42 12.92
CA GLU A 238 -23.81 -8.68 12.31
C GLU A 238 -22.50 -8.55 11.54
N MET A 239 -22.33 -7.49 10.75
CA MET A 239 -21.05 -7.25 10.07
C MET A 239 -19.91 -7.09 11.09
N LYS A 240 -20.10 -6.34 12.18
CA LYS A 240 -19.12 -6.26 13.29
C LYS A 240 -18.80 -7.65 13.84
N ARG A 241 -19.80 -8.48 14.12
CA ARG A 241 -19.61 -9.85 14.63
C ARG A 241 -18.74 -10.68 13.69
N VAL A 242 -18.97 -10.61 12.37
CA VAL A 242 -18.17 -11.36 11.38
C VAL A 242 -16.72 -10.87 11.36
N PHE A 243 -16.47 -9.56 11.44
CA PHE A 243 -15.09 -9.05 11.56
C PHE A 243 -14.41 -9.57 12.83
N LEU A 244 -15.09 -9.50 13.97
CA LEU A 244 -14.57 -10.00 15.25
C LEU A 244 -14.28 -11.50 15.21
N PHE A 245 -15.14 -12.30 14.57
CA PHE A 245 -14.91 -13.72 14.36
C PHE A 245 -13.56 -13.98 13.66
N TRP A 246 -13.28 -13.30 12.55
CA TRP A 246 -11.99 -13.48 11.85
C TRP A 246 -10.79 -12.90 12.63
N ILE A 247 -11.00 -11.85 13.43
CA ILE A 247 -9.98 -11.33 14.35
C ILE A 247 -9.63 -12.35 15.43
N GLU A 248 -10.61 -13.08 15.97
CA GLU A 248 -10.41 -14.20 16.91
C GLU A 248 -9.59 -15.32 16.27
N HIS A 249 -9.78 -15.57 14.97
CA HIS A 249 -8.97 -16.47 14.15
C HIS A 249 -7.64 -15.86 13.65
N GLY A 250 -7.24 -14.70 14.19
CA GLY A 250 -5.91 -14.14 14.00
C GLY A 250 -5.74 -13.24 12.77
N VAL A 251 -6.80 -12.96 12.00
CA VAL A 251 -6.77 -11.99 10.88
C VAL A 251 -6.70 -10.57 11.42
N LYS A 252 -5.72 -9.79 10.95
CA LYS A 252 -5.49 -8.40 11.40
C LYS A 252 -5.54 -7.38 10.27
N ILE A 253 -5.80 -7.82 9.05
CA ILE A 253 -5.88 -6.97 7.88
C ILE A 253 -7.09 -7.39 7.06
N PHE A 254 -7.94 -6.42 6.70
CA PHE A 254 -9.11 -6.66 5.87
C PHE A 254 -9.05 -5.82 4.61
N ARG A 255 -9.08 -6.48 3.44
CA ARG A 255 -9.29 -5.82 2.15
C ARG A 255 -10.79 -5.75 1.93
N VAL A 256 -11.36 -4.56 2.01
CA VAL A 256 -12.82 -4.37 1.92
C VAL A 256 -13.22 -4.10 0.49
N ASP A 257 -14.11 -4.95 -0.04
CA ASP A 257 -14.60 -4.89 -1.41
C ASP A 257 -15.61 -3.76 -1.64
N ASN A 258 -15.36 -2.94 -2.65
CA ASN A 258 -16.26 -1.87 -3.10
C ASN A 258 -16.93 -1.07 -1.96
N PRO A 259 -16.19 -0.54 -0.96
CA PRO A 259 -16.80 0.06 0.23
C PRO A 259 -17.62 1.31 -0.09
N HIS A 260 -17.34 1.94 -1.24
CA HIS A 260 -18.10 3.07 -1.79
C HIS A 260 -19.55 2.75 -2.18
N THR A 261 -19.93 1.47 -2.19
CA THR A 261 -21.32 1.01 -2.43
C THR A 261 -22.14 0.88 -1.14
N LYS A 262 -21.50 1.06 0.03
CA LYS A 262 -22.12 1.01 1.36
C LYS A 262 -22.06 2.41 1.99
N PRO A 263 -22.89 2.72 3.00
CA PRO A 263 -22.86 4.03 3.65
C PRO A 263 -21.50 4.33 4.28
N VAL A 264 -20.98 5.54 4.08
CA VAL A 264 -19.71 5.97 4.70
C VAL A 264 -19.78 5.92 6.23
N VAL A 265 -20.92 6.34 6.80
CA VAL A 265 -21.14 6.36 8.25
C VAL A 265 -21.11 4.97 8.89
N PHE A 266 -21.44 3.93 8.13
CA PHE A 266 -21.30 2.55 8.59
C PHE A 266 -19.83 2.19 8.76
N TRP A 267 -19.00 2.54 7.78
CA TRP A 267 -17.55 2.28 7.86
C TRP A 267 -16.87 3.11 8.94
N GLU A 268 -17.24 4.39 9.08
CA GLU A 268 -16.73 5.26 10.13
C GLU A 268 -17.00 4.67 11.53
N TRP A 269 -18.23 4.21 11.76
CA TRP A 269 -18.59 3.53 13.00
C TRP A 269 -17.82 2.22 13.18
N LEU A 270 -17.87 1.33 12.20
CA LEU A 270 -17.31 -0.02 12.29
C LEU A 270 -15.79 0.00 12.53
N ILE A 271 -15.07 0.80 11.75
CA ILE A 271 -13.61 0.87 11.83
C ILE A 271 -13.19 1.45 13.17
N ARG A 272 -13.81 2.56 13.60
CA ARG A 272 -13.51 3.18 14.89
C ARG A 272 -13.74 2.20 16.04
N ASP A 273 -14.88 1.52 16.02
CA ASP A 273 -15.29 0.60 17.05
C ASP A 273 -14.36 -0.64 17.12
N ILE A 274 -14.02 -1.25 15.98
CA ILE A 274 -13.04 -2.35 15.93
C ILE A 274 -11.66 -1.89 16.42
N GLN A 275 -11.16 -0.73 15.98
CA GLN A 275 -9.82 -0.26 16.36
C GLN A 275 -9.71 0.21 17.81
N LEU A 276 -10.81 0.56 18.46
CA LEU A 276 -10.83 0.82 19.91
C LEU A 276 -10.55 -0.44 20.72
N GLU A 277 -11.07 -1.60 20.28
CA GLU A 277 -10.86 -2.89 20.94
C GLU A 277 -9.60 -3.63 20.43
N HIS A 278 -9.27 -3.45 19.15
CA HIS A 278 -8.18 -4.11 18.42
C HIS A 278 -7.39 -3.09 17.57
N PRO A 279 -6.54 -2.25 18.21
CA PRO A 279 -5.83 -1.15 17.54
C PRO A 279 -4.78 -1.62 16.51
N ASP A 280 -4.48 -2.91 16.45
CA ASP A 280 -3.58 -3.52 15.47
C ASP A 280 -4.27 -3.91 14.15
N VAL A 281 -5.61 -3.81 14.07
CA VAL A 281 -6.39 -4.16 12.88
C VAL A 281 -6.37 -3.04 11.84
N LEU A 282 -6.11 -3.42 10.59
CA LEU A 282 -5.97 -2.50 9.45
C LEU A 282 -7.04 -2.77 8.38
N PHE A 283 -7.49 -1.71 7.72
CA PHE A 283 -8.50 -1.77 6.65
C PHE A 283 -7.98 -1.16 5.35
N LEU A 284 -8.05 -1.92 4.25
CA LEU A 284 -7.74 -1.46 2.90
C LEU A 284 -9.04 -1.25 2.11
N ALA A 285 -9.30 -0.01 1.67
CA ALA A 285 -10.46 0.31 0.84
C ALA A 285 -10.19 0.02 -0.65
N GLU A 286 -10.90 -0.94 -1.25
CA GLU A 286 -10.96 -1.09 -2.70
C GLU A 286 -12.00 -0.17 -3.32
N ALA A 287 -11.64 1.10 -3.49
CA ALA A 287 -12.57 2.12 -3.97
C ALA A 287 -12.12 2.76 -5.29
N PHE A 288 -12.32 2.06 -6.41
CA PHE A 288 -12.16 2.65 -7.74
C PHE A 288 -13.39 3.49 -8.14
N THR A 289 -13.53 4.63 -7.48
CA THR A 289 -14.66 5.55 -7.64
C THR A 289 -14.16 6.98 -7.83
N ARG A 290 -15.03 7.99 -7.81
CA ARG A 290 -14.62 9.41 -7.94
C ARG A 290 -13.74 9.86 -6.78
N PRO A 291 -12.81 10.82 -6.98
CA PRO A 291 -11.82 11.22 -5.97
C PRO A 291 -12.44 11.67 -4.64
N LYS A 292 -13.59 12.37 -4.69
CA LYS A 292 -14.28 12.83 -3.48
C LYS A 292 -14.65 11.68 -2.55
N MET A 293 -15.15 10.57 -3.09
CA MET A 293 -15.55 9.42 -2.26
C MET A 293 -14.33 8.69 -1.71
N MET A 294 -13.28 8.50 -2.51
CA MET A 294 -12.02 7.90 -2.03
C MET A 294 -11.44 8.68 -0.85
N ARG A 295 -11.39 10.02 -0.94
CA ARG A 295 -10.92 10.89 0.14
C ARG A 295 -11.79 10.80 1.39
N VAL A 296 -13.11 10.68 1.22
CA VAL A 296 -14.05 10.56 2.35
C VAL A 296 -13.89 9.22 3.06
N LEU A 297 -13.70 8.12 2.33
CA LEU A 297 -13.46 6.80 2.93
C LEU A 297 -12.15 6.78 3.73
N ALA A 298 -11.06 7.33 3.19
CA ALA A 298 -9.81 7.46 3.93
C ALA A 298 -9.99 8.27 5.22
N LYS A 299 -10.72 9.39 5.17
CA LYS A 299 -11.06 10.21 6.36
C LYS A 299 -11.98 9.50 7.35
N ALA A 300 -12.81 8.57 6.88
CA ALA A 300 -13.70 7.78 7.74
C ALA A 300 -12.94 6.69 8.54
N GLY A 301 -11.64 6.50 8.29
CA GLY A 301 -10.80 5.61 9.10
C GLY A 301 -10.11 4.50 8.31
N TYR A 302 -10.37 4.36 7.00
CA TYR A 302 -9.64 3.35 6.21
C TYR A 302 -8.13 3.59 6.27
N THR A 303 -7.41 2.60 6.78
CA THR A 303 -5.97 2.63 6.98
C THR A 303 -5.21 2.86 5.67
N GLN A 304 -5.64 2.15 4.62
CA GLN A 304 -5.06 2.20 3.28
C GLN A 304 -6.15 2.34 2.22
N SER A 305 -5.77 2.77 1.02
CA SER A 305 -6.67 2.92 -0.12
C SER A 305 -6.02 2.42 -1.41
N TYR A 306 -6.78 1.65 -2.20
CA TYR A 306 -6.47 1.49 -3.62
C TYR A 306 -6.47 2.85 -4.33
N THR A 307 -5.85 2.90 -5.50
CA THR A 307 -5.53 4.17 -6.18
C THR A 307 -5.76 4.09 -7.68
N TYR A 308 -5.59 5.20 -8.39
CA TYR A 308 -5.63 5.20 -9.85
C TYR A 308 -4.31 4.80 -10.51
N PHE A 309 -3.36 4.23 -9.77
CA PHE A 309 -2.01 3.93 -10.24
C PHE A 309 -2.01 3.19 -11.59
N THR A 310 -2.84 2.17 -11.76
CA THR A 310 -2.98 1.36 -12.99
C THR A 310 -3.33 2.18 -14.24
N TRP A 311 -4.01 3.31 -14.07
CA TRP A 311 -4.41 4.22 -15.16
C TRP A 311 -3.56 5.50 -15.21
N ARG A 312 -2.36 5.49 -14.64
CA ARG A 312 -1.36 6.57 -14.79
C ARG A 312 -0.14 5.97 -15.45
N ASN A 313 0.06 6.23 -16.74
CA ASN A 313 1.04 5.50 -17.55
C ASN A 313 2.11 6.42 -18.17
N SER A 314 1.84 7.71 -18.28
CA SER A 314 2.84 8.70 -18.71
C SER A 314 3.58 9.35 -17.55
N LYS A 315 4.75 9.93 -17.83
CA LYS A 315 5.53 10.75 -16.88
C LYS A 315 4.70 11.88 -16.28
N GLY A 316 3.91 12.58 -17.10
CA GLY A 316 3.05 13.68 -16.66
C GLY A 316 1.95 13.23 -15.71
N GLU A 317 1.17 12.22 -16.10
CA GLU A 317 0.10 11.64 -15.28
C GLU A 317 0.62 11.13 -13.93
N MET A 318 1.77 10.44 -13.93
CA MET A 318 2.37 9.92 -12.71
C MET A 318 2.83 11.06 -11.79
N THR A 319 3.51 12.07 -12.36
CA THR A 319 4.00 13.22 -11.60
C THR A 319 2.85 14.01 -10.99
N GLU A 320 1.79 14.28 -11.76
CA GLU A 320 0.61 14.99 -11.28
C GLU A 320 -0.07 14.22 -10.15
N TYR A 321 -0.32 12.93 -10.35
CA TYR A 321 -1.04 12.12 -9.36
C TYR A 321 -0.26 11.95 -8.06
N LEU A 322 1.04 11.68 -8.13
CA LEU A 322 1.87 11.55 -6.91
C LEU A 322 2.09 12.90 -6.23
N THR A 323 2.09 14.01 -6.97
CA THR A 323 2.09 15.35 -6.39
C THR A 323 0.80 15.60 -5.62
N GLU A 324 -0.36 15.22 -6.16
CA GLU A 324 -1.65 15.28 -5.43
C GLU A 324 -1.56 14.52 -4.09
N LEU A 325 -1.11 13.27 -4.13
CA LEU A 325 -1.07 12.40 -2.95
C LEU A 325 -0.06 12.84 -1.89
N THR A 326 1.09 13.39 -2.29
CA THR A 326 2.21 13.69 -1.36
C THR A 326 2.32 15.17 -0.96
N ARG A 327 1.75 16.10 -1.74
CA ARG A 327 1.91 17.56 -1.52
C ARG A 327 0.66 18.27 -1.05
N THR A 328 -0.50 17.66 -1.19
CA THR A 328 -1.74 18.22 -0.68
C THR A 328 -2.05 17.71 0.73
N GLN A 329 -3.16 18.16 1.30
CA GLN A 329 -3.74 17.61 2.54
C GLN A 329 -3.97 16.09 2.52
N MET A 330 -3.97 15.44 1.33
CA MET A 330 -4.13 13.99 1.24
C MET A 330 -3.04 13.23 2.01
N LYS A 331 -1.84 13.80 2.13
CA LYS A 331 -0.75 13.18 2.89
C LYS A 331 -1.08 12.90 4.36
N ASP A 332 -2.04 13.63 4.93
CA ASP A 332 -2.38 13.56 6.35
C ASP A 332 -3.37 12.43 6.67
N TYR A 333 -4.09 11.91 5.66
CA TYR A 333 -5.16 10.91 5.88
C TYR A 333 -5.20 9.78 4.85
N PHE A 334 -4.45 9.85 3.75
CA PHE A 334 -4.54 8.90 2.63
C PHE A 334 -3.23 8.12 2.48
N ARG A 335 -3.25 6.81 2.75
CA ARG A 335 -2.11 5.92 2.52
C ARG A 335 -2.37 5.05 1.29
N PRO A 336 -1.66 5.26 0.17
CA PRO A 336 -1.91 4.50 -1.04
C PRO A 336 -1.37 3.08 -0.96
N ASN A 337 -2.12 2.11 -1.47
CA ASN A 337 -1.63 0.77 -1.79
C ASN A 337 -1.61 0.62 -3.32
N PHE A 338 -0.41 0.54 -3.90
CA PHE A 338 -0.20 0.47 -5.35
C PHE A 338 -0.18 -0.98 -5.83
N PHE A 339 -1.36 -1.54 -6.10
CA PHE A 339 -1.45 -2.79 -6.85
C PHE A 339 -1.09 -2.56 -8.33
N VAL A 340 -0.16 -3.36 -8.85
CA VAL A 340 0.27 -3.30 -10.26
C VAL A 340 -0.75 -3.94 -11.21
N ASN A 341 -1.51 -4.90 -10.70
CA ASN A 341 -2.62 -5.60 -11.32
C ASN A 341 -3.58 -6.06 -10.20
N THR A 342 -4.81 -6.40 -10.56
CA THR A 342 -5.77 -7.09 -9.68
C THR A 342 -6.52 -8.13 -10.52
N PRO A 343 -7.30 -9.05 -9.94
CA PRO A 343 -8.09 -10.02 -10.71
C PRO A 343 -9.09 -9.37 -11.69
N ASP A 344 -9.45 -8.11 -11.47
CA ASP A 344 -10.35 -7.30 -12.29
C ASP A 344 -9.62 -6.34 -13.24
N ILE A 345 -8.32 -6.11 -13.04
CA ILE A 345 -7.56 -5.07 -13.73
C ILE A 345 -6.23 -5.65 -14.22
N LEU A 346 -6.21 -5.96 -15.52
CA LEU A 346 -5.02 -6.10 -16.35
C LEU A 346 -4.89 -4.82 -17.20
N PRO A 347 -4.11 -3.83 -16.75
CA PRO A 347 -3.97 -2.55 -17.45
C PRO A 347 -3.48 -2.73 -18.88
N GLU A 348 -3.97 -1.91 -19.81
CA GLU A 348 -3.62 -1.98 -21.24
C GLU A 348 -2.09 -1.97 -21.49
N ILE A 349 -1.34 -1.20 -20.70
CA ILE A 349 0.12 -1.15 -20.79
C ILE A 349 0.79 -2.52 -20.55
N LEU A 350 0.22 -3.37 -19.68
CA LEU A 350 0.71 -4.73 -19.45
C LEU A 350 0.29 -5.68 -20.57
N GLN A 351 -0.89 -5.46 -21.17
CA GLN A 351 -1.37 -6.25 -22.31
C GLN A 351 -0.42 -6.12 -23.51
N GLN A 352 0.02 -4.89 -23.80
CA GLN A 352 0.76 -4.57 -25.02
C GLN A 352 2.29 -4.51 -24.82
N GLY A 353 2.75 -4.04 -23.66
CA GLY A 353 4.16 -3.75 -23.41
C GLY A 353 5.03 -4.94 -23.03
N GLY A 354 4.45 -6.14 -22.93
CA GLY A 354 5.16 -7.38 -22.62
C GLY A 354 5.98 -7.32 -21.32
N ARG A 355 6.96 -8.21 -21.19
CA ARG A 355 7.81 -8.33 -19.99
C ARG A 355 8.45 -6.99 -19.53
N PRO A 356 8.93 -6.09 -20.41
CA PRO A 356 9.42 -4.77 -20.00
C PRO A 356 8.40 -3.96 -19.21
N ALA A 357 7.12 -3.99 -19.62
CA ALA A 357 6.06 -3.29 -18.90
C ALA A 357 5.85 -3.83 -17.49
N PHE A 358 5.87 -5.14 -17.30
CA PHE A 358 5.81 -5.73 -15.95
C PHE A 358 7.00 -5.30 -15.09
N LYS A 359 8.21 -5.25 -15.64
CA LYS A 359 9.38 -4.79 -14.88
C LYS A 359 9.24 -3.32 -14.43
N PHE A 360 9.00 -2.39 -15.35
CA PHE A 360 8.99 -0.97 -14.96
C PHE A 360 7.76 -0.59 -14.11
N ARG A 361 6.60 -1.23 -14.33
CA ARG A 361 5.40 -1.01 -13.51
C ARG A 361 5.59 -1.53 -12.09
N LEU A 362 6.29 -2.65 -11.92
CA LEU A 362 6.70 -3.13 -10.60
C LEU A 362 7.58 -2.12 -9.90
N VAL A 363 8.65 -1.63 -10.55
CA VAL A 363 9.54 -0.64 -9.94
C VAL A 363 8.74 0.60 -9.52
N LEU A 364 7.94 1.18 -10.42
CA LEU A 364 7.09 2.34 -10.10
C LEU A 364 6.23 2.11 -8.86
N ALA A 365 5.51 0.98 -8.78
CA ALA A 365 4.65 0.69 -7.64
C ALA A 365 5.46 0.56 -6.34
N ALA A 366 6.55 -0.21 -6.43
CA ALA A 366 7.43 -0.57 -5.33
C ALA A 366 8.30 0.58 -4.81
N THR A 367 8.49 1.67 -5.56
CA THR A 367 9.35 2.78 -5.13
C THR A 367 8.60 4.08 -4.91
N LEU A 368 7.48 4.31 -5.63
CA LEU A 368 6.64 5.48 -5.42
C LEU A 368 5.72 5.35 -4.20
N SER A 369 5.33 4.12 -3.82
CA SER A 369 4.51 3.87 -2.63
C SER A 369 5.21 2.94 -1.62
N PRO A 370 5.16 3.24 -0.31
CA PRO A 370 5.61 2.31 0.72
C PRO A 370 4.73 1.05 0.83
N ALA A 371 3.47 1.10 0.42
CA ALA A 371 2.61 -0.08 0.29
C ALA A 371 2.28 -0.35 -1.18
N TYR A 372 2.57 -1.56 -1.64
CA TYR A 372 2.28 -1.99 -3.01
C TYR A 372 1.87 -3.47 -3.02
N GLY A 373 1.22 -3.90 -4.10
CA GLY A 373 0.80 -5.29 -4.23
C GLY A 373 0.88 -5.83 -5.65
N ILE A 374 0.92 -7.16 -5.76
CA ILE A 374 0.74 -7.88 -7.01
C ILE A 374 -0.33 -8.96 -6.81
N TYR A 375 -1.12 -9.21 -7.84
CA TYR A 375 -1.96 -10.40 -7.96
C TYR A 375 -1.17 -11.51 -8.66
N ASN A 376 -1.34 -12.76 -8.19
CA ASN A 376 -0.69 -13.94 -8.76
C ASN A 376 -0.80 -13.93 -10.31
N SER A 377 0.17 -14.56 -10.98
CA SER A 377 0.42 -14.49 -12.43
C SER A 377 1.19 -13.25 -12.92
N TYR A 378 1.29 -12.17 -12.13
CA TYR A 378 2.08 -11.01 -12.49
C TYR A 378 3.56 -11.35 -12.69
N GLU A 379 4.12 -12.18 -11.82
CA GLU A 379 5.51 -12.64 -11.90
C GLU A 379 5.76 -13.48 -13.16
N LEU A 380 4.72 -14.06 -13.74
CA LEU A 380 4.79 -14.80 -14.99
C LEU A 380 4.64 -13.90 -16.21
N CYS A 381 4.34 -12.61 -16.00
CA CYS A 381 3.97 -11.66 -17.04
C CYS A 381 2.75 -12.11 -17.85
N GLU A 382 1.74 -12.69 -17.20
CA GLU A 382 0.48 -13.06 -17.88
C GLU A 382 -0.25 -11.80 -18.34
N ASN A 383 -0.44 -11.66 -19.66
CA ASN A 383 -0.95 -10.44 -20.28
C ASN A 383 -2.12 -10.69 -21.26
N ARG A 384 -2.73 -11.88 -21.23
CA ARG A 384 -3.87 -12.20 -22.10
C ARG A 384 -5.14 -11.63 -21.50
N ALA A 385 -5.67 -10.59 -22.14
CA ALA A 385 -6.94 -9.97 -21.79
C ALA A 385 -8.08 -10.47 -22.69
N ILE A 386 -9.31 -10.34 -22.21
CA ILE A 386 -10.48 -10.36 -23.11
C ILE A 386 -10.38 -9.09 -23.98
N PRO A 387 -10.39 -9.22 -25.34
CA PRO A 387 -10.16 -8.09 -26.23
C PRO A 387 -11.04 -6.88 -25.93
N GLY A 388 -10.41 -5.70 -25.82
CA GLY A 388 -11.10 -4.43 -25.54
C GLY A 388 -11.53 -4.24 -24.07
N THR A 389 -11.04 -5.07 -23.15
CA THR A 389 -11.33 -4.94 -21.72
C THR A 389 -10.04 -5.03 -20.89
N GLU A 390 -10.13 -4.69 -19.61
CA GLU A 390 -9.05 -4.91 -18.62
C GLU A 390 -9.21 -6.24 -17.87
N GLU A 391 -10.12 -7.11 -18.30
CA GLU A 391 -10.35 -8.42 -17.65
C GLU A 391 -9.39 -9.46 -18.23
N TYR A 392 -8.81 -10.29 -17.37
CA TYR A 392 -8.00 -11.43 -17.81
C TYR A 392 -8.83 -12.43 -18.64
N GLN A 393 -8.26 -12.91 -19.72
CA GLN A 393 -8.78 -14.07 -20.44
C GLN A 393 -8.60 -15.32 -19.57
N ASP A 394 -9.65 -16.15 -19.51
CA ASP A 394 -9.71 -17.36 -18.68
C ASP A 394 -9.41 -17.03 -17.20
N SER A 395 -10.03 -15.94 -16.72
CA SER A 395 -9.82 -15.35 -15.40
C SER A 395 -10.00 -16.38 -14.27
N GLU A 396 -9.06 -16.35 -13.33
CA GLU A 396 -9.05 -17.17 -12.11
C GLU A 396 -10.28 -16.92 -11.21
N LYS A 397 -10.97 -15.79 -11.40
CA LYS A 397 -12.27 -15.52 -10.78
C LYS A 397 -13.32 -16.56 -11.11
N TYR A 398 -13.28 -17.18 -12.28
CA TYR A 398 -14.32 -18.12 -12.73
C TYR A 398 -13.79 -19.52 -13.05
N GLU A 399 -12.48 -19.73 -12.89
CA GLU A 399 -11.80 -20.99 -13.22
C GLU A 399 -10.68 -21.25 -12.21
N ILE A 400 -10.47 -22.52 -11.84
CA ILE A 400 -9.27 -22.91 -11.09
C ILE A 400 -8.11 -22.95 -12.07
N ARG A 401 -7.04 -22.21 -11.77
CA ARG A 401 -5.84 -22.17 -12.59
C ARG A 401 -4.73 -22.96 -11.91
N HIS A 402 -3.90 -23.61 -12.73
CA HIS A 402 -2.65 -24.19 -12.29
C HIS A 402 -1.53 -23.48 -13.04
N TRP A 403 -0.66 -22.81 -12.29
CA TRP A 403 0.42 -22.03 -12.86
C TRP A 403 1.71 -22.82 -12.87
N ASP A 404 2.42 -22.76 -14.00
CA ASP A 404 3.83 -23.13 -14.06
C ASP A 404 4.65 -21.96 -13.53
N TRP A 405 4.96 -21.99 -12.23
CA TRP A 405 5.69 -20.92 -11.55
C TRP A 405 7.12 -20.74 -12.07
N ASP A 406 7.69 -21.77 -12.69
CA ASP A 406 9.04 -21.78 -13.24
C ASP A 406 9.06 -21.48 -14.75
N ARG A 407 7.90 -21.09 -15.33
CA ARG A 407 7.77 -20.73 -16.74
C ARG A 407 8.89 -19.78 -17.18
N PRO A 408 9.64 -20.09 -18.26
CA PRO A 408 10.69 -19.21 -18.76
C PRO A 408 10.18 -17.80 -19.04
N GLY A 409 10.98 -16.80 -18.67
CA GLY A 409 10.62 -15.39 -18.83
C GLY A 409 9.92 -14.76 -17.62
N ASN A 410 9.65 -15.53 -16.55
CA ASN A 410 9.18 -14.97 -15.28
C ASN A 410 10.16 -13.92 -14.70
N ILE A 411 9.64 -13.12 -13.77
CA ILE A 411 10.34 -12.00 -13.14
C ILE A 411 10.43 -12.16 -11.61
N ARG A 412 10.36 -13.39 -11.07
CA ARG A 412 10.43 -13.63 -9.61
C ARG A 412 11.73 -13.11 -8.99
N ASP A 413 12.86 -13.33 -9.66
CA ASP A 413 14.16 -12.84 -9.17
C ASP A 413 14.21 -11.31 -9.18
N TYR A 414 13.56 -10.68 -10.16
CA TYR A 414 13.45 -9.22 -10.24
C TYR A 414 12.58 -8.68 -9.10
N ILE A 415 11.42 -9.30 -8.84
CA ILE A 415 10.56 -8.97 -7.69
C ILE A 415 11.33 -9.09 -6.37
N THR A 416 12.04 -10.21 -6.20
CA THR A 416 12.89 -10.47 -5.05
C THR A 416 13.93 -9.35 -4.86
N ARG A 417 14.62 -8.96 -5.93
CA ARG A 417 15.60 -7.86 -5.88
C ARG A 417 14.97 -6.53 -5.50
N ILE A 418 13.83 -6.17 -6.10
CA ILE A 418 13.13 -4.92 -5.79
C ILE A 418 12.64 -4.89 -4.33
N ASN A 419 12.12 -6.00 -3.80
CA ASN A 419 11.72 -6.08 -2.40
C ASN A 419 12.91 -6.06 -1.43
N GLN A 420 14.04 -6.66 -1.79
CA GLN A 420 15.27 -6.53 -1.03
C GLN A 420 15.73 -5.07 -0.96
N ILE A 421 15.72 -4.37 -2.11
CA ILE A 421 16.04 -2.93 -2.17
C ILE A 421 15.10 -2.13 -1.26
N ARG A 422 13.79 -2.43 -1.26
CA ARG A 422 12.84 -1.78 -0.35
C ARG A 422 13.18 -2.02 1.13
N ARG A 423 13.50 -3.25 1.52
CA ARG A 423 13.88 -3.58 2.91
C ARG A 423 15.12 -2.83 3.36
N ASP A 424 16.15 -2.80 2.51
CA ASP A 424 17.47 -2.26 2.88
C ASP A 424 17.52 -0.74 2.88
N ASN A 425 16.48 -0.05 2.38
CA ASN A 425 16.48 1.39 2.20
C ASN A 425 15.27 2.06 2.89
N PRO A 426 15.45 2.58 4.12
CA PRO A 426 14.40 3.24 4.89
C PRO A 426 13.69 4.41 4.18
N ALA A 427 14.35 5.09 3.24
CA ALA A 427 13.70 6.14 2.45
C ALA A 427 12.50 5.62 1.63
N LEU A 428 12.44 4.30 1.33
CA LEU A 428 11.31 3.67 0.67
C LEU A 428 10.14 3.35 1.62
N HIS A 429 10.35 3.42 2.94
CA HIS A 429 9.31 3.16 3.95
C HIS A 429 8.43 4.40 4.22
N GLU A 430 8.84 5.56 3.72
CA GLU A 430 8.13 6.82 3.78
C GLU A 430 7.46 7.19 2.45
N PHE A 431 6.37 7.95 2.51
CA PHE A 431 5.61 8.35 1.33
C PHE A 431 5.86 9.82 0.92
N THR A 432 5.86 10.74 1.89
CA THR A 432 5.88 12.19 1.66
C THR A 432 7.27 12.77 1.35
N ASN A 433 8.30 11.93 1.44
CA ASN A 433 9.68 12.29 1.13
C ASN A 433 9.99 12.28 -0.38
N LEU A 434 9.07 11.82 -1.23
CA LEU A 434 9.20 11.84 -2.70
C LEU A 434 9.53 13.24 -3.22
N ARG A 435 10.45 13.36 -4.19
CA ARG A 435 10.76 14.60 -4.94
C ARG A 435 10.93 14.25 -6.41
N PHE A 436 10.24 14.93 -7.32
CA PHE A 436 10.44 14.77 -8.77
C PHE A 436 11.52 15.73 -9.26
N TYR A 437 12.36 15.24 -10.18
CA TYR A 437 13.45 16.00 -10.79
C TYR A 437 13.30 16.03 -12.30
N GLN A 438 13.95 17.00 -12.94
CA GLN A 438 13.85 17.16 -14.38
C GLN A 438 14.74 16.16 -15.12
N SER A 439 14.15 15.53 -16.13
CA SER A 439 14.82 14.78 -17.19
C SER A 439 14.42 15.43 -18.51
N ASP A 440 15.35 15.55 -19.44
CA ASP A 440 15.15 16.12 -20.79
C ASP A 440 14.40 15.18 -21.75
N ASN A 441 14.10 13.95 -21.32
CA ASN A 441 13.31 12.97 -22.07
C ASN A 441 11.94 12.74 -21.41
N ASP A 442 10.86 12.83 -22.18
CA ASP A 442 9.48 12.68 -21.71
C ASP A 442 9.09 11.24 -21.34
N HIS A 443 9.85 10.25 -21.82
CA HIS A 443 9.67 8.84 -21.47
C HIS A 443 10.46 8.43 -20.22
N ILE A 444 11.34 9.31 -19.73
CA ILE A 444 12.18 9.05 -18.56
C ILE A 444 11.65 9.81 -17.35
N LEU A 445 11.15 9.06 -16.37
CA LEU A 445 10.75 9.60 -15.07
C LEU A 445 11.96 9.60 -14.14
N PHE A 446 12.26 10.76 -13.54
CA PHE A 446 13.38 10.95 -12.61
C PHE A 446 12.87 11.54 -11.29
N TYR A 447 13.17 10.87 -10.18
CA TYR A 447 12.76 11.30 -8.85
C TYR A 447 13.72 10.77 -7.78
N GLY A 448 13.58 11.28 -6.56
CA GLY A 448 14.35 10.81 -5.41
C GLY A 448 13.49 10.67 -4.16
N LYS A 449 14.00 9.86 -3.24
CA LYS A 449 13.47 9.66 -1.89
C LYS A 449 14.63 9.65 -0.91
N MET A 450 14.48 10.42 0.15
CA MET A 450 15.51 10.64 1.16
C MET A 450 14.87 10.58 2.54
N ASN A 451 15.54 9.98 3.52
CA ASN A 451 15.11 10.10 4.91
C ASN A 451 15.55 11.46 5.51
N ALA A 452 14.93 11.85 6.62
CA ALA A 452 15.09 13.19 7.18
C ALA A 452 16.54 13.57 7.58
N ASP A 453 17.38 12.59 7.91
CA ASP A 453 18.80 12.80 8.25
C ASP A 453 19.75 12.60 7.05
N HIS A 454 19.20 12.29 5.87
CA HIS A 454 19.90 12.03 4.62
C HIS A 454 20.96 10.92 4.70
N THR A 455 20.80 9.97 5.63
CA THR A 455 21.65 8.76 5.70
C THR A 455 21.28 7.71 4.64
N ASN A 456 20.06 7.78 4.10
CA ASN A 456 19.60 6.97 2.98
C ASN A 456 19.02 7.89 1.89
N VAL A 457 19.79 8.05 0.81
CA VAL A 457 19.44 8.91 -0.33
C VAL A 457 19.36 8.05 -1.59
N LEU A 458 18.16 7.98 -2.15
CA LEU A 458 17.88 7.22 -3.36
C LEU A 458 17.44 8.12 -4.51
N LEU A 459 17.97 7.85 -5.69
CA LEU A 459 17.55 8.43 -6.96
C LEU A 459 17.07 7.33 -7.90
N PHE A 460 15.96 7.57 -8.59
CA PHE A 460 15.27 6.59 -9.42
C PHE A 460 15.11 7.13 -10.83
N VAL A 461 15.53 6.36 -11.82
CA VAL A 461 15.39 6.69 -13.24
C VAL A 461 14.66 5.55 -13.92
N ILE A 462 13.50 5.83 -14.52
CA ILE A 462 12.64 4.79 -15.09
C ILE A 462 12.26 5.15 -16.52
N ASN A 463 12.56 4.26 -17.45
CA ASN A 463 12.02 4.29 -18.80
C ASN A 463 10.58 3.75 -18.78
N MET A 464 9.62 4.64 -19.05
CA MET A 464 8.19 4.34 -19.08
C MET A 464 7.71 3.91 -20.48
N ASP A 465 8.60 3.79 -21.46
CA ASP A 465 8.34 3.22 -22.78
C ASP A 465 8.86 1.77 -22.82
N PRO A 466 7.96 0.76 -22.93
CA PRO A 466 8.36 -0.65 -22.96
C PRO A 466 9.00 -1.08 -24.29
N TYR A 467 9.00 -0.23 -25.32
CA TYR A 467 9.40 -0.61 -26.68
C TYR A 467 10.76 -0.04 -27.07
N THR A 468 11.04 1.21 -26.67
CA THR A 468 12.18 1.98 -27.18
C THR A 468 13.25 2.17 -26.12
N VAL A 469 14.51 2.06 -26.55
CA VAL A 469 15.65 2.51 -25.76
C VAL A 469 15.61 4.03 -25.66
N HIS A 470 15.70 4.56 -24.45
CA HIS A 470 15.76 5.99 -24.22
C HIS A 470 17.06 6.37 -23.52
N GLU A 471 17.63 7.49 -23.96
CA GLU A 471 18.71 8.19 -23.29
C GLU A 471 18.16 9.49 -22.69
N ALA A 472 18.70 9.91 -21.55
CA ALA A 472 18.38 11.17 -20.92
C ALA A 472 19.60 11.80 -20.26
N HIS A 473 19.66 13.12 -20.32
CA HIS A 473 20.54 13.93 -19.51
C HIS A 473 19.83 14.30 -18.20
N LEU A 474 20.39 13.84 -17.09
CA LEU A 474 19.91 14.09 -15.75
C LEU A 474 20.76 15.14 -15.06
N ARG A 475 20.09 15.97 -14.25
CA ARG A 475 20.76 16.87 -13.33
C ARG A 475 20.59 16.35 -11.91
N ILE A 476 21.62 15.68 -11.39
CA ILE A 476 21.65 15.15 -10.02
C ILE A 476 21.44 16.29 -9.01
N PRO A 477 20.48 16.15 -8.08
CA PRO A 477 20.14 17.19 -7.11
C PRO A 477 21.15 17.18 -5.95
N ILE A 478 22.40 17.53 -6.22
CA ILE A 478 23.51 17.45 -5.26
C ILE A 478 23.23 18.19 -3.95
N GLU A 479 22.47 19.30 -3.98
CA GLU A 479 22.11 20.08 -2.80
C GLU A 479 21.13 19.31 -1.90
N ASP A 480 20.08 18.72 -2.48
CA ASP A 480 19.16 17.84 -1.75
C ASP A 480 19.91 16.61 -1.23
N CYS A 481 20.86 16.11 -2.02
CA CYS A 481 21.74 15.03 -1.64
C CYS A 481 22.85 15.46 -0.66
N GLY A 482 22.92 16.71 -0.18
CA GLY A 482 23.92 17.22 0.78
C GLY A 482 25.38 17.08 0.32
N ILE A 483 25.62 17.33 -0.97
CA ILE A 483 26.91 17.20 -1.67
C ILE A 483 27.32 18.56 -2.23
N GLY A 484 28.57 18.97 -2.04
CA GLY A 484 29.13 20.18 -2.64
C GLY A 484 29.46 19.99 -4.13
N GLU A 485 29.51 21.09 -4.90
CA GLU A 485 29.70 21.03 -6.36
C GLU A 485 30.98 20.33 -6.83
N GLN A 486 32.03 20.35 -5.99
CA GLN A 486 33.33 19.75 -6.27
C GLN A 486 33.56 18.44 -5.52
N ASP A 487 32.59 18.00 -4.73
CA ASP A 487 32.71 16.76 -3.97
C ASP A 487 32.58 15.57 -4.91
N THR A 488 33.45 14.57 -4.70
CA THR A 488 33.27 13.25 -5.33
C THR A 488 32.32 12.42 -4.48
N TYR A 489 31.31 11.85 -5.11
CA TYR A 489 30.37 10.92 -4.47
C TYR A 489 30.25 9.64 -5.28
N GLN A 490 29.77 8.57 -4.64
CA GLN A 490 29.53 7.30 -5.30
C GLN A 490 28.03 7.13 -5.58
N MET A 491 27.71 6.70 -6.80
CA MET A 491 26.41 6.19 -7.18
C MET A 491 26.50 4.66 -7.26
N HIS A 492 25.77 3.97 -6.39
CA HIS A 492 25.62 2.51 -6.42
C HIS A 492 24.27 2.17 -7.06
N GLU A 493 24.28 1.62 -8.27
CA GLU A 493 23.07 1.15 -8.93
C GLU A 493 22.65 -0.20 -8.34
N LEU A 494 21.48 -0.22 -7.73
CA LEU A 494 21.03 -1.30 -6.87
C LEU A 494 20.40 -2.46 -7.65
N ILE A 495 19.98 -2.32 -8.90
CA ILE A 495 19.37 -3.46 -9.61
C ILE A 495 20.45 -4.40 -10.18
N GLN A 496 21.43 -3.81 -10.87
CA GLN A 496 22.52 -4.49 -11.57
C GLN A 496 23.83 -4.50 -10.77
N ASP A 497 23.85 -3.87 -9.60
CA ASP A 497 24.95 -3.90 -8.62
C ASP A 497 26.30 -3.36 -9.12
N TYR A 498 26.25 -2.26 -9.90
CA TYR A 498 27.46 -1.56 -10.33
C TYR A 498 27.64 -0.22 -9.61
N HIS A 499 28.89 0.23 -9.55
CA HIS A 499 29.27 1.45 -8.84
C HIS A 499 30.11 2.35 -9.73
N HIS A 500 29.93 3.66 -9.61
CA HIS A 500 30.82 4.63 -10.23
C HIS A 500 30.91 5.91 -9.40
N GLN A 501 32.04 6.61 -9.52
CA GLN A 501 32.30 7.87 -8.86
C GLN A 501 31.93 9.02 -9.80
N ILE A 502 31.24 10.03 -9.27
CA ILE A 502 30.83 11.22 -10.01
C ILE A 502 31.29 12.46 -9.26
N VAL A 503 31.61 13.50 -10.04
CA VAL A 503 31.79 14.87 -9.57
C VAL A 503 30.79 15.73 -10.31
N GLY A 504 30.16 16.67 -9.60
CA GLY A 504 29.17 17.58 -10.20
C GLY A 504 27.80 16.94 -10.39
N ARG A 505 27.01 17.54 -11.28
CA ARG A 505 25.55 17.38 -11.36
C ARG A 505 25.09 16.66 -12.61
N ASP A 506 25.90 16.68 -13.66
CA ASP A 506 25.48 16.23 -14.98
C ASP A 506 25.72 14.72 -15.11
N TYR A 507 24.68 13.99 -15.49
CA TYR A 507 24.73 12.55 -15.64
C TYR A 507 23.88 12.07 -16.82
N THR A 508 24.50 11.38 -17.77
CA THR A 508 23.79 10.77 -18.89
C THR A 508 23.51 9.30 -18.60
N ILE A 509 22.29 8.86 -18.86
CA ILE A 509 21.87 7.47 -18.69
C ILE A 509 21.11 6.98 -19.91
N ARG A 510 21.36 5.72 -20.28
CA ARG A 510 20.65 5.00 -21.35
C ARG A 510 19.97 3.77 -20.75
N LEU A 511 18.65 3.68 -20.89
CA LEU A 511 17.84 2.56 -20.39
C LEU A 511 17.23 1.78 -21.55
N ASP A 512 17.47 0.47 -21.58
CA ASP A 512 16.98 -0.44 -22.61
C ASP A 512 15.86 -1.31 -22.02
N PRO A 513 14.61 -1.19 -22.49
CA PRO A 513 13.48 -1.90 -21.88
C PRO A 513 13.63 -3.43 -21.94
N ASN A 514 14.36 -3.97 -22.93
CA ASN A 514 14.58 -5.42 -23.06
C ASN A 514 15.70 -5.94 -22.15
N HIS A 515 16.57 -5.05 -21.65
CA HIS A 515 17.62 -5.40 -20.71
C HIS A 515 17.23 -4.98 -19.28
N GLU A 516 17.21 -3.68 -19.03
CA GLU A 516 16.83 -3.09 -17.76
C GLU A 516 16.13 -1.73 -17.97
N PRO A 517 14.81 -1.64 -17.72
CA PRO A 517 14.05 -0.40 -17.91
C PRO A 517 14.20 0.62 -16.76
N ALA A 518 14.88 0.28 -15.66
CA ALA A 518 15.00 1.15 -14.50
C ALA A 518 16.40 1.13 -13.88
N ALA A 519 16.80 2.24 -13.27
CA ALA A 519 17.98 2.32 -12.42
C ALA A 519 17.59 2.91 -11.07
N ILE A 520 18.09 2.31 -9.99
CA ILE A 520 17.92 2.79 -8.62
C ILE A 520 19.30 3.06 -8.05
N PHE A 521 19.65 4.33 -7.85
CA PHE A 521 20.95 4.72 -7.32
C PHE A 521 20.87 5.03 -5.84
N ALA A 522 21.62 4.31 -5.01
CA ALA A 522 21.98 4.75 -3.68
C ALA A 522 23.17 5.71 -3.75
N ILE A 523 22.98 6.92 -3.20
CA ILE A 523 24.01 7.95 -3.17
C ILE A 523 24.81 7.81 -1.89
N ARG A 524 26.11 7.57 -2.01
CA ARG A 524 27.04 7.48 -0.89
C ARG A 524 28.02 8.64 -0.93
N ARG A 525 28.03 9.43 0.15
CA ARG A 525 28.97 10.53 0.33
C ARG A 525 30.27 9.99 0.92
N TRP A 526 31.40 10.51 0.48
CA TRP A 526 32.66 10.33 1.19
C TRP A 526 32.70 11.29 2.38
N ILE A 527 32.17 10.87 3.52
CA ILE A 527 32.42 11.57 4.78
C ILE A 527 33.81 11.13 5.22
N ARG A 528 34.84 11.95 4.98
CA ARG A 528 36.13 11.78 5.66
C ARG A 528 35.85 11.82 7.17
N ARG A 529 36.02 10.70 7.86
CA ARG A 529 36.02 10.68 9.31
C ARG A 529 37.44 10.97 9.77
N GLU A 530 37.61 11.70 10.88
CA GLU A 530 38.94 11.95 11.47
C GLU A 530 39.70 10.64 11.77
N SER A 531 39.01 9.50 11.88
CA SER A 531 39.56 8.15 12.03
C SER A 531 40.15 7.54 10.74
N ASP A 532 40.00 8.18 9.59
CA ASP A 532 40.54 7.68 8.31
C ASP A 532 42.00 8.16 8.07
N PHE A 533 42.60 8.81 9.09
CA PHE A 533 44.02 9.14 9.18
C PHE A 533 44.70 8.29 10.26
N ASP A 534 44.82 6.99 10.03
CA ASP A 534 45.81 6.14 10.71
C ASP A 534 46.39 5.11 9.73
#